data_AF-A0A7U2IB70-F1
#
_entry.id   AF-A0A7U2IB70-F1
#
_cell.length_a   1.000
_cell.length_b   1.000
_cell.length_c   1.000
_cell.angle_alpha   90.00
_cell.angle_beta   90.00
_cell.angle_gamma   90.00
#
_symmetry.space_group_name_H-M   'P 1'
#
loop_
_entity.id
_entity.type
_entity.pdbx_description
1 polymer ?
#
loop_
_entity_poly.entity_id
_entity_poly.type
_entity_poly.pdbx_seq_one_letter_code
_entity_poly.pdbx_strand_id
1 'polypeptide(L)'
;MEENSDGILEGVFAVEKPAFVSSADVLQKLQSTFATSKIFAPLSNSQRKRPSKGDDQVFKMGHGGTLDPLAAGILIVGVGRATKHLQSYLACSKTYETVVLFGASTDSYDCTGAIGQRGPYKHVTKELVEERLAQFHGTIMQVPPVYSALKINGIKACEYAREGKALPRELESREMTVDECTLLEWFGGGQHSFNVLGDEELVQAPAARIRLKVCSGFYVRSFAHDLGIACGTRSHMAALLRTRQANFSIGRLTESRDLVTALTYADLDAGEDVWGPKLRPQLEAWVVANPKSTGHINGRDGDAKRRFMEEKELRPKQRFRGEWVADTKKERIKQQGGKYKGKWGRKTANASTTAVDTSADVHAQNVSKAASLPAEV
;
A
#
# COMPACT_ATOMS: atom_id res chain seq x y z
N MET A 1 25.54 33.44 22.77
CA MET A 1 25.71 32.04 22.35
C MET A 1 24.52 31.30 22.92
N GLU A 2 23.45 31.17 22.13
CA GLU A 2 22.25 30.44 22.56
C GLU A 2 22.54 28.96 22.41
N GLU A 3 22.56 28.25 23.53
CA GLU A 3 22.59 26.79 23.56
C GLU A 3 21.29 26.27 22.93
N ASN A 4 21.37 25.79 21.69
CA ASN A 4 20.30 25.05 21.04
C ASN A 4 19.91 23.86 21.93
N SER A 5 18.79 23.96 22.63
CA SER A 5 18.11 22.77 23.15
C SER A 5 17.55 22.00 21.95
N ASP A 6 18.40 21.25 21.25
CA ASP A 6 18.04 20.43 20.09
C ASP A 6 17.16 19.28 20.59
N GLY A 7 15.88 19.58 20.76
CA GLY A 7 14.85 18.63 21.18
C GLY A 7 14.74 17.48 20.20
N ILE A 8 14.22 16.34 20.67
CA ILE A 8 14.02 15.16 19.83
C ILE A 8 13.06 15.49 18.68
N LEU A 9 13.60 15.51 17.45
CA LEU A 9 12.84 15.74 16.23
C LEU A 9 12.22 14.44 15.71
N GLU A 10 10.92 14.50 15.43
CA GLU A 10 10.09 13.43 14.90
C GLU A 10 9.06 14.06 13.96
N GLY A 11 8.56 13.35 12.96
CA GLY A 11 7.62 13.97 12.03
C GLY A 11 7.21 13.14 10.82
N VAL A 12 6.29 13.71 10.05
CA VAL A 12 5.90 13.20 8.73
C VAL A 12 6.51 14.11 7.66
N PHE A 13 7.13 13.49 6.66
CA PHE A 13 7.68 14.16 5.48
C PHE A 13 7.45 13.28 4.25
N ALA A 14 7.88 13.73 3.08
CA ALA A 14 7.81 12.94 1.85
C ALA A 14 9.18 12.81 1.19
N VAL A 15 9.37 11.71 0.47
CA VAL A 15 10.54 11.46 -0.39
C VAL A 15 10.04 11.21 -1.81
N GLU A 16 10.74 11.79 -2.78
CA GLU A 16 10.56 11.47 -4.20
C GLU A 16 11.30 10.15 -4.47
N LYS A 17 10.53 9.06 -4.41
CA LYS A 17 11.02 7.71 -4.67
C LYS A 17 11.34 7.56 -6.17
N PRO A 18 12.55 7.09 -6.54
CA PRO A 18 12.86 6.75 -7.92
C PRO A 18 12.05 5.55 -8.44
N ALA A 19 11.91 5.47 -9.76
CA ALA A 19 11.39 4.27 -10.43
C ALA A 19 12.29 3.06 -10.15
N PHE A 20 11.71 1.86 -10.18
CA PHE A 20 12.37 0.56 -9.98
C PHE A 20 13.02 0.31 -8.60
N VAL A 21 12.81 1.20 -7.63
CA VAL A 21 13.19 0.99 -6.22
C VAL A 21 11.96 0.50 -5.44
N SER A 22 12.06 -0.38 -4.44
CA SER A 22 10.86 -0.72 -3.64
C SER A 22 10.58 0.33 -2.55
N SER A 23 9.34 0.44 -2.06
CA SER A 23 9.04 1.30 -0.90
C SER A 23 9.83 0.90 0.36
N ALA A 24 10.23 -0.37 0.48
CA ALA A 24 11.02 -0.85 1.61
C ALA A 24 12.48 -0.40 1.49
N ASP A 25 13.05 -0.43 0.28
CA ASP A 25 14.42 0.02 0.03
C ASP A 25 14.57 1.52 0.27
N VAL A 26 13.54 2.32 -0.02
CA VAL A 26 13.52 3.74 0.36
C VAL A 26 13.67 3.90 1.88
N LEU A 27 12.96 3.09 2.69
CA LEU A 27 13.10 3.15 4.14
C LEU A 27 14.49 2.70 4.59
N GLN A 28 15.08 1.69 3.95
CA GLN A 28 16.44 1.26 4.27
C GLN A 28 17.46 2.36 3.98
N LYS A 29 17.38 3.00 2.80
CA LYS A 29 18.23 4.15 2.47
C LYS A 29 18.11 5.26 3.51
N LEU A 30 16.89 5.63 3.90
CA LEU A 30 16.67 6.66 4.92
C LEU A 30 17.20 6.26 6.29
N GLN A 31 17.08 4.99 6.69
CA GLN A 31 17.69 4.50 7.93
C GLN A 31 19.20 4.68 7.88
N SER A 32 19.87 4.30 6.79
CA SER A 32 21.31 4.47 6.61
C SER A 32 21.73 5.94 6.59
N THR A 33 21.03 6.79 5.82
CA THR A 33 21.33 8.24 5.72
C THR A 33 21.16 8.95 7.05
N PHE A 34 20.13 8.60 7.83
CA PHE A 34 19.84 9.28 9.08
C PHE A 34 20.55 8.67 10.30
N ALA A 35 21.15 7.48 10.17
CA ALA A 35 21.91 6.85 11.25
C ALA A 35 23.08 7.74 11.73
N THR A 36 23.71 8.46 10.82
CA THR A 36 24.88 9.33 11.08
C THR A 36 24.50 10.81 11.22
N SER A 37 23.20 11.13 11.18
CA SER A 37 22.71 12.51 11.19
C SER A 37 22.77 13.16 12.57
N LYS A 38 23.18 14.43 12.60
CA LYS A 38 23.11 15.29 13.79
C LYS A 38 21.66 15.59 14.18
N ILE A 39 20.78 15.86 13.21
CA ILE A 39 19.34 16.09 13.39
C ILE A 39 18.66 14.92 14.11
N PHE A 40 19.01 13.67 13.76
CA PHE A 40 18.37 12.47 14.32
C PHE A 40 19.15 11.81 15.47
N ALA A 41 20.36 12.27 15.80
CA ALA A 41 21.13 11.74 16.92
C ALA A 41 20.37 11.76 18.26
N PRO A 42 19.64 12.84 18.65
CA PRO A 42 18.84 12.84 19.87
C PRO A 42 17.72 11.77 19.86
N LEU A 43 17.08 11.55 18.69
CA LEU A 43 16.04 10.54 18.55
C LEU A 43 16.60 9.13 18.71
N SER A 44 17.71 8.83 18.03
CA SER A 44 18.41 7.54 18.10
C SER A 44 18.78 7.19 19.54
N ASN A 45 19.43 8.13 20.24
CA ASN A 45 19.88 7.95 21.62
C ASN A 45 18.71 7.75 22.62
N SER A 46 17.53 8.30 22.33
CA SER A 46 16.36 8.18 23.20
C SER A 46 15.62 6.85 23.06
N GLN A 47 15.83 6.08 21.99
CA GLN A 47 15.09 4.84 21.73
C GLN A 47 15.80 3.63 22.32
N ARG A 48 15.07 2.82 23.11
CA ARG A 48 15.58 1.53 23.58
C ARG A 48 15.80 0.59 22.40
N LYS A 49 17.01 0.00 22.31
CA LYS A 49 17.30 -1.11 21.37
C LYS A 49 16.26 -2.20 21.55
N ARG A 50 15.60 -2.60 20.46
CA ARG A 50 14.58 -3.65 20.48
C ARG A 50 15.25 -4.97 20.09
N PRO A 51 15.20 -6.01 20.94
CA PRO A 51 15.87 -7.29 20.66
C PRO A 51 15.27 -8.06 19.47
N SER A 52 14.11 -7.63 18.93
CA SER A 52 13.38 -8.32 17.85
C SER A 52 13.49 -7.66 16.47
N LYS A 53 14.40 -6.70 16.29
CA LYS A 53 14.60 -6.00 15.00
C LYS A 53 16.06 -6.18 14.59
N GLY A 54 16.30 -6.40 13.29
CA GLY A 54 17.66 -6.49 12.75
C GLY A 54 18.46 -5.22 13.05
N ASP A 55 19.78 -5.37 13.11
CA ASP A 55 20.72 -4.32 13.53
C ASP A 55 20.66 -3.05 12.66
N ASP A 56 20.09 -3.16 11.46
CA ASP A 56 19.98 -2.05 10.49
C ASP A 56 18.88 -1.02 10.81
N GLN A 57 18.02 -1.25 11.82
CA GLN A 57 16.96 -0.30 12.19
C GLN A 57 17.36 0.56 13.39
N VAL A 58 17.92 1.73 13.09
CA VAL A 58 18.40 2.69 14.09
C VAL A 58 17.25 3.33 14.88
N PHE A 59 16.14 3.66 14.22
CA PHE A 59 14.94 4.15 14.91
C PHE A 59 13.64 3.78 14.18
N LYS A 60 12.50 3.97 14.86
CA LYS A 60 11.18 3.62 14.33
C LYS A 60 10.84 4.47 13.08
N MET A 61 10.70 3.83 11.92
CA MET A 61 10.29 4.47 10.66
C MET A 61 9.21 3.63 9.95
N GLY A 62 8.38 4.26 9.12
CA GLY A 62 7.40 3.61 8.26
C GLY A 62 6.91 4.55 7.14
N HIS A 63 6.10 4.04 6.22
CA HIS A 63 5.56 4.83 5.10
C HIS A 63 4.01 4.90 5.11
N GLY A 64 3.46 5.96 4.53
CA GLY A 64 2.02 6.31 4.50
C GLY A 64 1.27 5.81 3.27
N GLY A 65 1.71 4.70 2.69
CA GLY A 65 1.12 4.10 1.47
C GLY A 65 2.18 3.54 0.54
N THR A 66 2.05 2.26 0.19
CA THR A 66 2.99 1.60 -0.72
C THR A 66 2.91 2.23 -2.11
N LEU A 67 4.07 2.42 -2.73
CA LEU A 67 4.20 2.68 -4.16
C LEU A 67 4.84 1.44 -4.79
N ASP A 68 4.32 0.99 -5.93
CA ASP A 68 4.87 -0.18 -6.64
C ASP A 68 6.35 0.05 -7.01
N PRO A 69 7.18 -1.02 -7.12
CA PRO A 69 8.59 -0.86 -7.44
C PRO A 69 8.83 -0.04 -8.71
N LEU A 70 8.13 -0.35 -9.81
CA LEU A 70 8.29 0.37 -11.10
C LEU A 70 7.93 1.86 -11.01
N ALA A 71 7.08 2.24 -10.05
CA ALA A 71 6.52 3.57 -10.00
C ALA A 71 7.51 4.56 -9.37
N ALA A 72 7.47 5.82 -9.77
CA ALA A 72 8.21 6.92 -9.15
C ALA A 72 7.27 7.87 -8.40
N GLY A 73 7.85 8.80 -7.65
CA GLY A 73 7.13 9.94 -7.07
C GLY A 73 6.96 9.86 -5.56
N ILE A 74 5.91 10.51 -5.06
CA ILE A 74 5.76 10.82 -3.64
C ILE A 74 5.58 9.57 -2.79
N LEU A 75 6.47 9.35 -1.82
CA LEU A 75 6.32 8.39 -0.74
C LEU A 75 6.34 9.13 0.60
N ILE A 76 5.21 9.14 1.29
CA ILE A 76 5.11 9.74 2.63
C ILE A 76 5.81 8.83 3.65
N VAL A 77 6.67 9.40 4.48
CA VAL A 77 7.47 8.73 5.50
C VAL A 77 7.20 9.35 6.86
N GLY A 78 7.09 8.50 7.88
CA GLY A 78 6.95 8.91 9.27
C GLY A 78 8.10 8.37 10.08
N VAL A 79 8.69 9.24 10.92
CA VAL A 79 9.79 8.89 11.83
C VAL A 79 9.37 9.09 13.29
N GLY A 80 9.77 8.17 14.17
CA GLY A 80 9.44 8.21 15.58
C GLY A 80 7.94 8.08 15.87
N ARG A 81 7.39 8.96 16.71
CA ARG A 81 5.95 9.03 17.06
C ARG A 81 5.05 9.21 15.84
N ALA A 82 5.52 9.92 14.82
CA ALA A 82 4.77 10.22 13.61
C ALA A 82 4.35 8.97 12.82
N THR A 83 5.03 7.84 13.00
CA THR A 83 4.60 6.54 12.45
C THR A 83 3.18 6.13 12.85
N LYS A 84 2.63 6.66 13.94
CA LYS A 84 1.23 6.43 14.36
C LYS A 84 0.22 7.21 13.51
N HIS A 85 0.65 8.27 12.85
CA HIS A 85 -0.19 9.16 12.04
C HIS A 85 -0.24 8.73 10.56
N LEU A 86 0.62 7.81 10.13
CA LEU A 86 0.70 7.34 8.73
C LEU A 86 -0.63 6.78 8.18
N GLN A 87 -1.53 6.33 9.06
CA GLN A 87 -2.84 5.82 8.64
C GLN A 87 -3.72 6.91 8.00
N SER A 88 -3.64 8.17 8.44
CA SER A 88 -4.43 9.26 7.82
C SER A 88 -4.00 9.52 6.38
N TYR A 89 -2.72 9.36 6.10
CA TYR A 89 -2.15 9.53 4.76
C TYR A 89 -2.50 8.40 3.79
N LEU A 90 -2.95 7.24 4.28
CA LEU A 90 -3.53 6.21 3.41
C LEU A 90 -4.87 6.68 2.81
N ALA A 91 -5.66 7.42 3.61
CA ALA A 91 -7.03 7.80 3.31
C ALA A 91 -7.18 9.19 2.65
N CYS A 92 -6.14 9.67 1.96
CA CYS A 92 -6.18 10.91 1.18
C CYS A 92 -6.32 10.65 -0.33
N SER A 93 -6.71 11.69 -1.08
CA SER A 93 -6.61 11.70 -2.53
C SER A 93 -5.16 11.70 -3.00
N LYS A 94 -4.94 11.12 -4.18
CA LYS A 94 -3.61 10.95 -4.79
C LYS A 94 -3.70 11.37 -6.24
N THR A 95 -2.69 12.07 -6.73
CA THR A 95 -2.57 12.43 -8.14
C THR A 95 -1.44 11.63 -8.76
N TYR A 96 -1.72 11.06 -9.94
CA TYR A 96 -0.80 10.25 -10.71
C TYR A 96 -0.72 10.75 -12.15
N GLU A 97 0.43 10.54 -12.75
CA GLU A 97 0.62 10.53 -14.20
C GLU A 97 1.09 9.14 -14.59
N THR A 98 0.32 8.46 -15.45
CA THR A 98 0.57 7.08 -15.85
C THR A 98 0.72 6.99 -17.35
N VAL A 99 1.59 6.12 -17.83
CA VAL A 99 1.65 5.73 -19.25
C VAL A 99 0.98 4.38 -19.41
N VAL A 100 0.02 4.30 -20.32
CA VAL A 100 -0.66 3.06 -20.71
C VAL A 100 -0.18 2.67 -22.10
N LEU A 101 0.39 1.47 -22.24
CA LEU A 101 0.83 0.91 -23.52
C LEU A 101 -0.24 -0.08 -24.01
N PHE A 102 -0.72 0.11 -25.23
CA PHE A 102 -1.75 -0.73 -25.83
C PHE A 102 -1.15 -1.93 -26.58
N GLY A 103 -1.99 -2.88 -26.96
CA GLY A 103 -1.62 -4.07 -27.73
C GLY A 103 -1.35 -5.35 -26.92
N ALA A 104 -1.07 -5.24 -25.62
CA ALA A 104 -0.91 -6.43 -24.77
C ALA A 104 -1.25 -6.16 -23.30
N SER A 105 -1.80 -7.16 -22.61
CA SER A 105 -1.93 -7.20 -21.16
C SER A 105 -0.84 -8.09 -20.57
N THR A 106 -0.43 -7.78 -19.35
CA THR A 106 0.51 -8.59 -18.57
C THR A 106 -0.19 -9.19 -17.34
N ASP A 107 0.40 -10.21 -16.73
CA ASP A 107 -0.15 -10.83 -15.51
C ASP A 107 -0.16 -9.89 -14.29
N SER A 108 0.79 -8.95 -14.22
CA SER A 108 0.91 -7.92 -13.19
C SER A 108 0.10 -6.64 -13.47
N TYR A 109 -0.41 -6.50 -14.70
CA TYR A 109 -0.96 -5.27 -15.29
C TYR A 109 0.03 -4.10 -15.39
N ASP A 110 1.33 -4.39 -15.32
CA ASP A 110 2.41 -3.45 -15.61
C ASP A 110 3.51 -4.05 -16.49
N CYS A 111 4.45 -3.23 -16.94
CA CYS A 111 5.55 -3.62 -17.83
C CYS A 111 6.58 -4.57 -17.22
N THR A 112 6.47 -4.89 -15.93
CA THR A 112 7.37 -5.85 -15.25
C THR A 112 6.82 -7.27 -15.25
N GLY A 113 5.54 -7.44 -15.62
CA GLY A 113 4.89 -8.75 -15.72
C GLY A 113 5.16 -9.47 -17.04
N ALA A 114 4.79 -10.74 -17.08
CA ALA A 114 4.82 -11.54 -18.30
C ALA A 114 3.60 -11.22 -19.17
N ILE A 115 3.79 -11.19 -20.49
CA ILE A 115 2.68 -10.97 -21.44
C ILE A 115 1.68 -12.12 -21.32
N GLY A 116 0.41 -11.76 -21.07
CA GLY A 116 -0.71 -12.69 -20.98
C GLY A 116 -1.48 -12.77 -22.30
N GLN A 117 -2.15 -11.68 -22.70
CA GLN A 117 -2.95 -11.64 -23.92
C GLN A 117 -2.52 -10.48 -24.81
N ARG A 118 -2.39 -10.73 -26.12
CA ARG A 118 -2.27 -9.68 -27.13
C ARG A 118 -3.64 -9.29 -27.68
N GLY A 119 -3.76 -8.04 -28.10
CA GLY A 119 -4.93 -7.51 -28.78
C GLY A 119 -4.53 -6.69 -30.01
N PRO A 120 -5.40 -6.61 -31.05
CA PRO A 120 -5.15 -5.69 -32.15
C PRO A 120 -5.10 -4.26 -31.62
N TYR A 121 -4.22 -3.43 -32.16
CA TYR A 121 -4.04 -2.04 -31.71
C TYR A 121 -4.04 -1.02 -32.85
N LYS A 122 -4.10 -1.45 -34.12
CA LYS A 122 -4.13 -0.54 -35.29
C LYS A 122 -5.34 0.39 -35.30
N HIS A 123 -6.44 -0.03 -34.68
CA HIS A 123 -7.68 0.76 -34.56
C HIS A 123 -7.67 1.72 -33.37
N VAL A 124 -6.64 1.68 -32.51
CA VAL A 124 -6.57 2.49 -31.29
C VAL A 124 -6.02 3.86 -31.65
N THR A 125 -6.90 4.85 -31.72
CA THR A 125 -6.53 6.25 -32.00
C THR A 125 -6.60 7.11 -30.74
N LYS A 126 -6.02 8.32 -30.82
CA LYS A 126 -6.10 9.30 -29.74
C LYS A 126 -7.54 9.60 -29.36
N GLU A 127 -8.40 9.82 -30.36
CA GLU A 127 -9.80 10.20 -30.20
C GLU A 127 -10.59 9.08 -29.53
N LEU A 128 -10.34 7.82 -29.92
CA LEU A 128 -10.95 6.66 -29.25
C LEU A 128 -10.56 6.61 -27.77
N VAL A 129 -9.29 6.82 -27.45
CA VAL A 129 -8.84 6.82 -26.06
C VAL A 129 -9.47 7.96 -25.27
N GLU A 130 -9.51 9.19 -25.82
CA GLU A 130 -10.18 10.33 -25.19
C GLU A 130 -11.68 10.05 -24.93
N GLU A 131 -12.39 9.47 -25.89
CA GLU A 131 -13.80 9.05 -25.73
C GLU A 131 -13.94 8.01 -24.60
N ARG A 132 -13.07 7.00 -24.56
CA ARG A 132 -13.15 5.93 -23.57
C ARG A 132 -12.76 6.38 -22.16
N LEU A 133 -11.89 7.39 -22.02
CA LEU A 133 -11.50 7.94 -20.72
C LEU A 133 -12.69 8.53 -19.94
N ALA A 134 -13.72 9.04 -20.63
CA ALA A 134 -14.91 9.61 -19.99
C ALA A 134 -15.63 8.63 -19.05
N GLN A 135 -15.53 7.32 -19.32
CA GLN A 135 -16.16 6.25 -18.52
C GLN A 135 -15.44 6.02 -17.18
N PHE A 136 -14.20 6.49 -17.06
CA PHE A 136 -13.37 6.31 -15.87
C PHE A 136 -13.41 7.53 -14.94
N HIS A 137 -14.17 8.57 -15.29
CA HIS A 137 -14.37 9.74 -14.45
C HIS A 137 -15.59 9.57 -13.53
N GLY A 138 -15.50 10.11 -12.31
CA GLY A 138 -16.57 10.02 -11.31
C GLY A 138 -16.51 8.72 -10.50
N THR A 139 -17.68 8.16 -10.19
CA THR A 139 -17.80 6.94 -9.38
C THR A 139 -17.79 5.71 -10.28
N ILE A 140 -16.79 4.83 -10.10
CA ILE A 140 -16.61 3.62 -10.89
C ILE A 140 -16.44 2.39 -10.00
N MET A 141 -16.64 1.20 -10.58
CA MET A 141 -16.36 -0.07 -9.93
C MET A 141 -15.02 -0.62 -10.44
N GLN A 142 -14.10 -0.92 -9.53
CA GLN A 142 -12.78 -1.43 -9.88
C GLN A 142 -12.46 -2.72 -9.13
N VAL A 143 -11.98 -3.73 -9.87
CA VAL A 143 -11.40 -4.95 -9.29
C VAL A 143 -9.90 -4.72 -9.07
N PRO A 144 -9.38 -4.90 -7.84
CA PRO A 144 -7.94 -4.83 -7.58
C PRO A 144 -7.16 -5.87 -8.39
N PRO A 145 -5.88 -5.60 -8.74
CA PRO A 145 -5.04 -6.60 -9.40
C PRO A 145 -4.64 -7.71 -8.42
N VAL A 146 -4.39 -8.91 -8.94
CA VAL A 146 -3.90 -10.05 -8.15
C VAL A 146 -2.56 -9.72 -7.48
N TYR A 147 -1.67 -9.05 -8.21
CA TYR A 147 -0.40 -8.55 -7.69
C TYR A 147 -0.57 -7.29 -6.82
N SER A 148 -1.32 -7.40 -5.73
CA SER A 148 -1.58 -6.33 -4.75
C SER A 148 -1.21 -6.73 -3.32
N ALA A 149 -1.02 -5.74 -2.45
CA ALA A 149 -0.80 -5.94 -1.03
C ALA A 149 -2.08 -6.27 -0.24
N LEU A 150 -3.22 -6.44 -0.93
CA LEU A 150 -4.49 -6.81 -0.31
C LEU A 150 -4.35 -8.18 0.35
N LYS A 151 -4.82 -8.30 1.60
CA LYS A 151 -4.78 -9.59 2.32
C LYS A 151 -6.04 -10.41 2.11
N ILE A 152 -5.85 -11.68 1.76
CA ILE A 152 -6.86 -12.72 1.70
C ILE A 152 -6.45 -13.78 2.72
N ASN A 153 -7.30 -14.02 3.73
CA ASN A 153 -7.01 -14.95 4.83
C ASN A 153 -5.65 -14.69 5.53
N GLY A 154 -5.23 -13.41 5.58
CA GLY A 154 -4.00 -12.99 6.25
C GLY A 154 -2.73 -12.95 5.37
N ILE A 155 -2.77 -13.58 4.19
CA ILE A 155 -1.68 -13.65 3.19
C ILE A 155 -1.95 -12.60 2.10
N LYS A 156 -0.92 -11.95 1.55
CA LYS A 156 -1.13 -10.94 0.48
C LYS A 156 -1.51 -11.61 -0.84
N ALA A 157 -2.37 -10.98 -1.63
CA ALA A 157 -2.79 -11.48 -2.94
C ALA A 157 -1.60 -11.73 -3.87
N CYS A 158 -0.58 -10.86 -3.83
CA CYS A 158 0.66 -11.06 -4.60
C CYS A 158 1.50 -12.27 -4.16
N GLU A 159 1.38 -12.72 -2.90
CA GLU A 159 2.09 -13.90 -2.41
C GLU A 159 1.47 -15.17 -3.03
N TYR A 160 0.15 -15.22 -3.19
CA TYR A 160 -0.52 -16.31 -3.90
C TYR A 160 -0.07 -16.42 -5.36
N ALA A 161 -0.04 -15.30 -6.09
CA ALA A 161 0.40 -15.29 -7.49
C ALA A 161 1.85 -15.78 -7.67
N ARG A 162 2.77 -15.31 -6.82
CA ARG A 162 4.18 -15.72 -6.87
C ARG A 162 4.39 -17.19 -6.55
N GLU A 163 3.56 -17.75 -5.67
CA GLU A 163 3.61 -19.17 -5.32
C GLU A 163 2.83 -20.06 -6.30
N GLY A 164 2.26 -19.47 -7.38
CA GLY A 164 1.42 -20.20 -8.34
C GLY A 164 0.14 -20.76 -7.74
N LYS A 165 -0.30 -20.23 -6.59
CA LYS A 165 -1.49 -20.69 -5.87
C LYS A 165 -2.72 -19.94 -6.35
N ALA A 166 -3.80 -20.68 -6.60
CA ALA A 166 -5.11 -20.07 -6.83
C ALA A 166 -5.50 -19.20 -5.63
N LEU A 167 -6.10 -18.05 -5.91
CA LEU A 167 -6.68 -17.24 -4.85
C LEU A 167 -7.79 -18.06 -4.16
N PRO A 168 -7.88 -18.07 -2.82
CA PRO A 168 -8.95 -18.79 -2.11
C PRO A 168 -10.37 -18.32 -2.47
N ARG A 169 -10.48 -17.18 -3.14
CA ARG A 169 -11.71 -16.56 -3.63
C ARG A 169 -11.36 -15.45 -4.62
N GLU A 170 -12.32 -15.07 -5.44
CA GLU A 170 -12.17 -13.95 -6.37
C GLU A 170 -12.02 -12.60 -5.65
N LEU A 171 -11.37 -11.66 -6.33
CA LEU A 171 -11.23 -10.29 -5.87
C LEU A 171 -12.54 -9.53 -6.14
N GLU A 172 -13.19 -9.12 -5.06
CA GLU A 172 -14.43 -8.32 -5.14
C GLU A 172 -14.14 -6.93 -5.70
N SER A 173 -15.00 -6.49 -6.64
CA SER A 173 -15.02 -5.13 -7.15
C SER A 173 -15.39 -4.13 -6.06
N ARG A 174 -14.86 -2.92 -6.16
CA ARG A 174 -15.04 -1.86 -5.16
C ARG A 174 -15.30 -0.53 -5.84
N GLU A 175 -16.21 0.23 -5.24
CA GLU A 175 -16.46 1.60 -5.64
C GLU A 175 -15.21 2.46 -5.40
N MET A 176 -14.86 3.23 -6.43
CA MET A 176 -13.76 4.20 -6.44
C MET A 176 -14.27 5.52 -6.98
N THR A 177 -13.70 6.62 -6.49
CA THR A 177 -13.95 7.97 -7.00
C THR A 177 -12.71 8.47 -7.74
N VAL A 178 -12.95 8.95 -8.96
CA VAL A 178 -11.95 9.55 -9.85
C VAL A 178 -12.37 10.99 -10.11
N ASP A 179 -11.66 11.93 -9.50
CA ASP A 179 -11.91 13.37 -9.60
C ASP A 179 -11.36 13.97 -10.91
N GLU A 180 -10.36 13.32 -11.51
CA GLU A 180 -9.70 13.76 -12.74
C GLU A 180 -9.22 12.52 -13.50
N CYS A 181 -9.50 12.48 -14.80
CA CYS A 181 -9.06 11.43 -15.73
C CYS A 181 -8.88 12.07 -17.10
N THR A 182 -7.65 12.45 -17.43
CA THR A 182 -7.38 13.32 -18.59
C THR A 182 -6.18 12.83 -19.38
N LEU A 183 -6.31 12.76 -20.69
CA LEU A 183 -5.18 12.49 -21.58
C LEU A 183 -4.23 13.70 -21.55
N LEU A 184 -2.97 13.47 -21.19
CA LEU A 184 -1.91 14.47 -21.23
C LEU A 184 -1.14 14.43 -22.56
N GLU A 185 -0.84 13.21 -23.03
CA GLU A 185 0.02 13.02 -24.19
C GLU A 185 -0.34 11.73 -24.91
N TRP A 186 -0.32 11.80 -26.24
CA TRP A 186 -0.52 10.65 -27.12
C TRP A 186 0.78 10.32 -27.82
N PHE A 187 1.14 9.04 -27.85
CA PHE A 187 2.27 8.52 -28.60
C PHE A 187 1.74 7.54 -29.64
N GLY A 188 1.92 7.86 -30.92
CA GLY A 188 1.69 6.91 -32.00
C GLY A 188 2.67 5.74 -31.94
N GLY A 189 2.34 4.66 -32.67
CA GLY A 189 3.24 3.51 -32.81
C GLY A 189 4.64 3.93 -33.28
N GLY A 190 5.67 3.44 -32.60
CA GLY A 190 7.07 3.76 -32.90
C GLY A 190 7.54 5.14 -32.41
N GLN A 191 6.68 5.95 -31.79
CA GLN A 191 7.03 7.30 -31.29
C GLN A 191 7.49 7.31 -29.82
N HIS A 192 7.71 6.15 -29.23
CA HIS A 192 8.12 6.00 -27.84
C HIS A 192 9.05 4.80 -27.66
N SER A 193 9.64 4.67 -26.48
CA SER A 193 10.48 3.52 -26.09
C SER A 193 9.84 2.63 -25.03
N PHE A 194 8.55 2.80 -24.73
CA PHE A 194 7.84 1.95 -23.76
C PHE A 194 7.70 0.52 -24.27
N ASN A 195 7.94 -0.44 -23.38
CA ASN A 195 7.91 -1.85 -23.73
C ASN A 195 7.77 -2.75 -22.49
N VAL A 196 7.54 -4.03 -22.72
CA VAL A 196 7.66 -5.11 -21.73
C VAL A 196 9.03 -5.78 -21.89
N LEU A 197 9.62 -6.27 -20.80
CA LEU A 197 10.89 -7.00 -20.85
C LEU A 197 10.80 -8.22 -21.80
N GLY A 198 11.67 -8.24 -22.82
CA GLY A 198 11.77 -9.37 -23.76
C GLY A 198 10.79 -9.33 -24.94
N ASP A 199 10.07 -8.23 -25.13
CA ASP A 199 9.28 -7.98 -26.34
C ASP A 199 9.91 -6.79 -27.09
N GLU A 200 10.00 -6.80 -28.42
CA GLU A 200 10.44 -5.63 -29.22
C GLU A 200 9.34 -5.13 -30.18
N GLU A 201 8.26 -5.90 -30.32
CA GLU A 201 7.15 -5.64 -31.22
C GLU A 201 6.22 -4.55 -30.66
N LEU A 202 6.02 -4.51 -29.34
CA LEU A 202 5.09 -3.57 -28.70
C LEU A 202 5.52 -2.10 -28.80
N VAL A 203 6.76 -1.81 -29.20
CA VAL A 203 7.20 -0.45 -29.51
C VAL A 203 6.38 0.15 -30.67
N GLN A 204 5.81 -0.69 -31.54
CA GLN A 204 4.93 -0.26 -32.64
C GLN A 204 3.47 -0.05 -32.23
N ALA A 205 3.08 -0.44 -31.02
CA ALA A 205 1.76 -0.13 -30.49
C ALA A 205 1.72 1.32 -29.99
N PRO A 206 0.55 1.98 -29.98
CA PRO A 206 0.44 3.32 -29.41
C PRO A 206 0.48 3.29 -27.88
N ALA A 207 0.79 4.43 -27.27
CA ALA A 207 0.72 4.65 -25.83
C ALA A 207 0.06 5.99 -25.49
N ALA A 208 -0.46 6.10 -24.28
CA ALA A 208 -1.11 7.30 -23.77
C ALA A 208 -0.60 7.67 -22.37
N ARG A 209 -0.19 8.91 -22.17
CA ARG A 209 0.05 9.48 -20.83
C ARG A 209 -1.22 10.10 -20.30
N ILE A 210 -1.65 9.68 -19.12
CA ILE A 210 -2.93 10.06 -18.52
C ILE A 210 -2.69 10.58 -17.10
N ARG A 211 -3.34 11.70 -16.77
CA ARG A 211 -3.41 12.24 -15.41
C ARG A 211 -4.64 11.71 -14.71
N LEU A 212 -4.45 11.28 -13.46
CA LEU A 212 -5.48 10.71 -12.61
C LEU A 212 -5.45 11.38 -11.24
N LYS A 213 -6.58 11.91 -10.78
CA LYS A 213 -6.77 12.29 -9.37
C LYS A 213 -7.82 11.36 -8.76
N VAL A 214 -7.40 10.54 -7.81
CA VAL A 214 -8.18 9.38 -7.36
C VAL A 214 -8.25 9.28 -5.85
N CYS A 215 -9.30 8.60 -5.38
CA CYS A 215 -9.47 8.30 -3.97
C CYS A 215 -8.44 7.27 -3.45
N SER A 216 -8.47 7.07 -2.13
CA SER A 216 -7.74 5.98 -1.47
C SER A 216 -8.15 4.61 -2.02
N GLY A 217 -7.16 3.77 -2.34
CA GLY A 217 -7.39 2.36 -2.70
C GLY A 217 -7.56 2.10 -4.20
N PHE A 218 -7.55 3.15 -5.03
CA PHE A 218 -7.53 3.03 -6.48
C PHE A 218 -6.22 2.39 -6.97
N TYR A 219 -6.33 1.44 -7.90
CA TYR A 219 -5.22 0.76 -8.55
C TYR A 219 -5.07 1.26 -9.99
N VAL A 220 -4.01 2.04 -10.24
CA VAL A 220 -3.70 2.56 -11.59
C VAL A 220 -3.39 1.44 -12.59
N ARG A 221 -2.85 0.31 -12.11
CA ARG A 221 -2.65 -0.90 -12.90
C ARG A 221 -3.96 -1.51 -13.41
N SER A 222 -4.98 -1.63 -12.55
CA SER A 222 -6.32 -2.08 -13.00
C SER A 222 -6.92 -1.11 -13.99
N PHE A 223 -6.82 0.21 -13.75
CA PHE A 223 -7.26 1.22 -14.70
C PHE A 223 -6.58 1.06 -16.08
N ALA A 224 -5.25 0.88 -16.10
CA ALA A 224 -4.50 0.71 -17.34
C ALA A 224 -4.98 -0.52 -18.12
N HIS A 225 -5.28 -1.63 -17.44
CA HIS A 225 -5.82 -2.83 -18.05
C HIS A 225 -7.25 -2.62 -18.59
N ASP A 226 -8.13 -2.03 -17.76
CA ASP A 226 -9.54 -1.84 -18.08
C ASP A 226 -9.74 -0.84 -19.22
N LEU A 227 -8.87 0.18 -19.33
CA LEU A 227 -8.87 1.11 -20.46
C LEU A 227 -8.61 0.40 -21.80
N GLY A 228 -7.71 -0.59 -21.83
CA GLY A 228 -7.47 -1.39 -23.04
C GLY A 228 -8.68 -2.20 -23.44
N ILE A 229 -9.36 -2.80 -22.47
CA ILE A 229 -10.62 -3.52 -22.71
C ILE A 229 -11.66 -2.56 -23.31
N ALA A 230 -11.83 -1.37 -22.72
CA ALA A 230 -12.76 -0.36 -23.22
C ALA A 230 -12.44 0.12 -24.65
N CYS A 231 -11.16 0.12 -25.03
CA CYS A 231 -10.70 0.44 -26.39
C CYS A 231 -10.75 -0.77 -27.35
N GLY A 232 -11.29 -1.92 -26.94
CA GLY A 232 -11.36 -3.12 -27.77
C GLY A 232 -9.99 -3.76 -28.05
N THR A 233 -9.03 -3.59 -27.14
CA THR A 233 -7.68 -4.13 -27.22
C THR A 233 -7.24 -4.75 -25.88
N ARG A 234 -5.93 -4.82 -25.65
CA ARG A 234 -5.29 -5.11 -24.38
C ARG A 234 -4.29 -4.01 -24.06
N SER A 235 -4.02 -3.79 -22.78
CA SER A 235 -3.02 -2.81 -22.35
C SER A 235 -2.50 -3.13 -20.96
N HIS A 236 -1.41 -2.46 -20.62
CA HIS A 236 -0.79 -2.50 -19.30
C HIS A 236 -0.17 -1.14 -18.97
N MET A 237 0.17 -0.96 -17.70
CA MET A 237 0.85 0.24 -17.22
C MET A 237 2.34 0.19 -17.53
N ALA A 238 2.84 1.08 -18.39
CA ALA A 238 4.25 1.14 -18.77
C ALA A 238 5.09 2.02 -17.83
N ALA A 239 4.49 3.05 -17.24
CA ALA A 239 5.14 3.92 -16.27
C ALA A 239 4.11 4.52 -15.32
N LEU A 240 4.54 4.84 -14.10
CA LEU A 240 3.70 5.49 -13.11
C LEU A 240 4.50 6.50 -12.30
N LEU A 241 3.97 7.72 -12.18
CA LEU A 241 4.50 8.79 -11.34
C LEU A 241 3.40 9.27 -10.39
N ARG A 242 3.56 9.10 -9.08
CA ARG A 242 2.67 9.75 -8.09
C ARG A 242 3.14 11.18 -7.85
N THR A 243 2.52 12.13 -8.52
CA THR A 243 2.89 13.55 -8.47
C THR A 243 2.48 14.21 -7.15
N ARG A 244 1.42 13.72 -6.50
CA ARG A 244 0.91 14.27 -5.23
C ARG A 244 0.28 13.21 -4.33
N GLN A 245 0.47 13.36 -3.02
CA GLN A 245 -0.26 12.64 -1.99
C GLN A 245 -0.49 13.58 -0.80
N ALA A 246 -1.76 13.75 -0.38
CA ALA A 246 -2.12 14.75 0.63
C ALA A 246 -1.52 16.14 0.27
N ASN A 247 -0.87 16.81 1.21
CA ASN A 247 -0.21 18.10 1.02
C ASN A 247 1.24 17.99 0.49
N PHE A 248 1.69 16.80 0.08
CA PHE A 248 3.03 16.60 -0.48
C PHE A 248 2.98 16.46 -2.00
N SER A 249 3.88 17.14 -2.70
CA SER A 249 4.01 17.10 -4.17
C SER A 249 5.46 16.94 -4.62
N ILE A 250 5.63 16.47 -5.85
CA ILE A 250 6.93 16.51 -6.53
C ILE A 250 7.30 17.96 -6.82
N GLY A 251 8.57 18.32 -6.68
CA GLY A 251 9.08 19.70 -6.78
C GLY A 251 9.05 20.34 -8.17
N ARG A 252 8.11 19.92 -9.05
CA ARG A 252 8.00 20.40 -10.44
C ARG A 252 6.77 21.25 -10.72
N LEU A 253 5.82 21.37 -9.79
CA LEU A 253 4.57 22.09 -10.04
C LEU A 253 4.33 23.15 -8.96
N THR A 254 4.35 24.41 -9.40
CA THR A 254 3.97 25.64 -8.68
C THR A 254 2.46 25.72 -8.43
N GLU A 255 1.82 24.62 -8.03
CA GLU A 255 0.35 24.54 -7.98
C GLU A 255 -0.25 25.10 -6.68
N SER A 256 0.52 25.29 -5.59
CA SER A 256 0.06 26.04 -4.41
C SER A 256 1.20 26.34 -3.44
N ARG A 257 1.13 27.49 -2.76
CA ARG A 257 2.03 27.88 -1.65
C ARG A 257 1.94 26.92 -0.45
N ASP A 258 0.87 26.14 -0.36
CA ASP A 258 0.58 25.26 0.78
C ASP A 258 1.12 23.83 0.61
N LEU A 259 1.74 23.51 -0.55
CA LEU A 259 2.30 22.20 -0.80
C LEU A 259 3.73 22.09 -0.28
N VAL A 260 4.02 20.95 0.35
CA VAL A 260 5.34 20.62 0.86
C VAL A 260 6.07 19.78 -0.18
N THR A 261 7.24 20.25 -0.61
CA THR A 261 8.08 19.52 -1.58
C THR A 261 8.76 18.33 -0.91
N ALA A 262 8.74 17.18 -1.58
CA ALA A 262 9.43 15.99 -1.10
C ALA A 262 10.96 16.10 -1.23
N LEU A 263 11.68 15.43 -0.35
CA LEU A 263 13.14 15.27 -0.47
C LEU A 263 13.46 14.37 -1.67
N THR A 264 14.40 14.79 -2.50
CA THR A 264 14.89 13.97 -3.62
C THR A 264 16.03 13.07 -3.17
N TYR A 265 16.36 12.05 -3.96
CA TYR A 265 17.56 11.24 -3.71
C TYR A 265 18.83 12.08 -3.86
N ALA A 266 18.86 13.04 -4.79
CA ALA A 266 19.98 13.97 -4.92
C ALA A 266 20.19 14.80 -3.63
N ASP A 267 19.11 15.22 -2.97
CA ASP A 267 19.21 15.90 -1.67
C ASP A 267 19.84 14.99 -0.61
N LEU A 268 19.39 13.73 -0.53
CA LEU A 268 19.89 12.75 0.44
C LEU A 268 21.37 12.43 0.21
N ASP A 269 21.77 12.27 -1.06
CA ASP A 269 23.14 11.93 -1.47
C ASP A 269 24.11 13.10 -1.31
N ALA A 270 23.62 14.34 -1.41
CA ALA A 270 24.43 15.54 -1.19
C ALA A 270 24.77 15.79 0.28
N GLY A 271 24.18 15.04 1.22
CA GLY A 271 24.50 15.10 2.64
C GLY A 271 23.61 16.01 3.49
N GLU A 272 23.78 15.94 4.81
CA GLU A 272 22.90 16.58 5.80
C GLU A 272 22.83 18.10 5.68
N ASP A 273 23.89 18.75 5.21
CA ASP A 273 23.91 20.19 4.99
C ASP A 273 22.92 20.62 3.86
N VAL A 274 22.51 19.69 2.99
CA VAL A 274 21.54 19.94 1.91
C VAL A 274 20.13 19.53 2.29
N TRP A 275 19.93 18.28 2.73
CA TRP A 275 18.58 17.79 3.07
C TRP A 275 18.10 18.25 4.45
N GLY A 276 19.02 18.53 5.38
CA GLY A 276 18.71 18.92 6.76
C GLY A 276 17.90 20.22 6.86
N PRO A 277 18.33 21.32 6.23
CA PRO A 277 17.57 22.58 6.20
C PRO A 277 16.18 22.45 5.55
N LYS A 278 16.01 21.53 4.60
CA LYS A 278 14.71 21.25 3.95
C LYS A 278 13.76 20.48 4.86
N LEU A 279 14.29 19.58 5.68
CA LEU A 279 13.52 18.67 6.51
C LEU A 279 13.23 19.23 7.91
N ARG A 280 14.20 19.89 8.55
CA ARG A 280 14.13 20.35 9.94
C ARG A 280 12.88 21.19 10.24
N PRO A 281 12.52 22.22 9.44
CA PRO A 281 11.31 23.01 9.70
C PRO A 281 10.03 22.17 9.70
N GLN A 282 9.95 21.13 8.86
CA GLN A 282 8.80 20.23 8.81
C GLN A 282 8.69 19.39 10.09
N LEU A 283 9.83 18.90 10.60
CA LEU A 283 9.88 18.12 11.84
C LEU A 283 9.55 18.99 13.06
N GLU A 284 10.12 20.20 13.14
CA GLU A 284 9.86 21.15 14.22
C GLU A 284 8.38 21.55 14.27
N ALA A 285 7.80 21.93 13.13
CA ALA A 285 6.37 22.23 13.02
C ALA A 285 5.52 21.03 13.45
N TRP A 286 5.90 19.81 13.06
CA TRP A 286 5.19 18.61 13.47
C TRP A 286 5.27 18.36 14.98
N VAL A 287 6.45 18.53 15.60
CA VAL A 287 6.65 18.35 17.05
C VAL A 287 5.82 19.37 17.84
N VAL A 288 5.79 20.62 17.41
CA VAL A 288 4.95 21.68 18.01
C VAL A 288 3.47 21.34 17.90
N ALA A 289 3.02 20.89 16.73
CA ALA A 289 1.63 20.47 16.51
C ALA A 289 1.25 19.18 17.25
N ASN A 290 2.23 18.35 17.62
CA ASN A 290 2.04 17.05 18.26
C ASN A 290 2.89 16.94 19.54
N PRO A 291 2.59 17.73 20.59
CA PRO A 291 3.37 17.71 21.83
C PRO A 291 3.35 16.32 22.48
N LYS A 292 4.44 15.95 23.16
CA LYS A 292 4.47 14.69 23.93
C LYS A 292 3.45 14.80 25.06
N SER A 293 2.51 13.85 25.11
CA SER A 293 1.59 13.75 26.24
C SER A 293 2.41 13.44 27.51
N THR A 294 2.47 14.40 28.42
CA THR A 294 3.03 14.24 29.77
C THR A 294 1.87 13.88 30.70
N GLY A 295 1.76 12.60 31.05
CA GLY A 295 0.71 12.08 31.93
C GLY A 295 0.79 10.56 32.10
N HIS A 296 0.55 10.06 33.30
CA HIS A 296 0.83 8.68 33.75
C HIS A 296 0.34 7.56 32.81
N ILE A 297 1.24 6.59 32.59
CA ILE A 297 0.92 5.26 32.07
C ILE A 297 0.23 4.49 33.20
N ASN A 298 -1.11 4.57 33.29
CA ASN A 298 -2.06 3.57 33.86
C ASN A 298 -3.42 4.16 34.26
N GLY A 299 -4.01 5.00 33.42
CA GLY A 299 -5.37 5.50 33.61
C GLY A 299 -5.55 6.72 32.74
N ARG A 300 -6.23 6.53 31.60
CA ARG A 300 -6.28 7.52 30.52
C ARG A 300 -6.69 8.90 31.05
N ASP A 301 -5.77 9.86 30.93
CA ASP A 301 -6.06 11.28 31.06
C ASP A 301 -7.30 11.63 30.22
N GLY A 302 -8.23 12.38 30.80
CA GLY A 302 -9.54 12.70 30.21
C GLY A 302 -9.39 13.42 28.87
N ASP A 303 -8.36 14.27 28.78
CA ASP A 303 -8.02 15.03 27.57
C ASP A 303 -7.41 14.15 26.49
N ALA A 304 -6.57 13.17 26.87
CA ALA A 304 -6.05 12.18 25.93
C ALA A 304 -7.16 11.27 25.38
N LYS A 305 -8.16 10.93 26.22
CA LYS A 305 -9.38 10.23 25.78
C LYS A 305 -10.19 11.08 24.80
N ARG A 306 -10.43 12.36 25.10
CA ARG A 306 -11.20 13.26 24.25
C ARG A 306 -10.52 13.47 22.90
N ARG A 307 -9.23 13.79 22.87
CA ARG A 307 -8.45 13.89 21.62
C ARG A 307 -8.43 12.59 20.83
N PHE A 308 -8.29 11.44 21.51
CA PHE A 308 -8.34 10.15 20.83
C PHE A 308 -9.73 9.87 20.23
N MET A 309 -10.81 10.30 20.88
CA MET A 309 -12.18 10.18 20.37
C MET A 309 -12.41 11.14 19.19
N GLU A 310 -12.00 12.40 19.30
CA GLU A 310 -12.04 13.39 18.20
C GLU A 310 -11.20 12.93 17.00
N GLU A 311 -9.98 12.45 17.22
CA GLU A 311 -9.13 11.90 16.16
C GLU A 311 -9.74 10.62 15.56
N LYS A 312 -10.47 9.83 16.35
CA LYS A 312 -11.20 8.65 15.86
C LYS A 312 -12.40 9.08 15.00
N GLU A 313 -13.10 10.15 15.36
CA GLU A 313 -14.23 10.69 14.61
C GLU A 313 -13.78 11.35 13.29
N LEU A 314 -12.64 12.04 13.30
CA LEU A 314 -12.06 12.70 12.13
C LEU A 314 -11.30 11.73 11.20
N ARG A 315 -10.99 10.51 11.65
CA ARG A 315 -10.32 9.51 10.81
C ARG A 315 -11.22 9.16 9.63
N PRO A 316 -10.77 9.40 8.38
CA PRO A 316 -11.56 9.02 7.23
C PRO A 316 -11.74 7.51 7.28
N LYS A 317 -13.00 7.06 7.29
CA LYS A 317 -13.30 5.63 7.25
C LYS A 317 -12.74 5.09 5.93
N GLN A 318 -11.98 4.01 6.00
CA GLN A 318 -11.47 3.36 4.80
C GLN A 318 -12.50 2.32 4.37
N ARG A 319 -12.73 2.13 3.06
CA ARG A 319 -13.56 1.00 2.61
C ARG A 319 -12.75 -0.28 2.52
N PHE A 320 -13.34 -1.39 2.94
CA PHE A 320 -12.82 -2.74 2.79
C PHE A 320 -13.97 -3.67 2.43
N ARG A 321 -13.92 -4.23 1.21
CA ARG A 321 -14.97 -5.11 0.65
C ARG A 321 -16.35 -4.45 0.56
N GLY A 322 -16.42 -3.22 0.03
CA GLY A 322 -17.67 -2.46 -0.10
C GLY A 322 -18.20 -1.85 1.20
N GLU A 323 -17.83 -2.41 2.35
CA GLU A 323 -18.17 -1.90 3.67
C GLU A 323 -17.08 -0.99 4.24
N TRP A 324 -17.41 -0.22 5.28
CA TRP A 324 -16.39 0.51 6.04
C TRP A 324 -15.50 -0.47 6.83
N VAL A 325 -14.19 -0.20 6.85
CA VAL A 325 -13.22 -0.92 7.68
C VAL A 325 -13.66 -0.83 9.13
N ALA A 326 -13.73 -1.98 9.80
CA ALA A 326 -14.18 -2.01 11.18
C ALA A 326 -13.26 -1.22 12.13
N ASP A 327 -13.84 -0.66 13.19
CA ASP A 327 -13.13 0.19 14.15
C ASP A 327 -12.15 -0.59 15.03
N THR A 328 -12.54 -1.80 15.46
CA THR A 328 -11.74 -2.57 16.39
C THR A 328 -10.76 -3.49 15.68
N LYS A 329 -9.61 -3.77 16.31
CA LYS A 329 -8.64 -4.75 15.79
C LYS A 329 -9.26 -6.15 15.64
N LYS A 330 -10.15 -6.54 16.56
CA LYS A 330 -10.85 -7.83 16.53
C LYS A 330 -11.77 -7.94 15.33
N GLU A 331 -12.60 -6.93 15.11
CA GLU A 331 -13.53 -6.91 13.96
C GLU A 331 -12.75 -6.79 12.65
N ARG A 332 -11.68 -5.99 12.58
CA ARG A 332 -10.83 -5.94 11.37
C ARG A 332 -10.22 -7.29 11.03
N ILE A 333 -9.72 -8.03 12.02
CA ILE A 333 -9.17 -9.37 11.80
C ILE A 333 -10.27 -10.31 11.32
N LYS A 334 -11.48 -10.22 11.88
CA LYS A 334 -12.64 -11.01 11.45
C LYS A 334 -13.08 -10.65 10.02
N GLN A 335 -13.17 -9.36 9.70
CA GLN A 335 -13.49 -8.82 8.37
C GLN A 335 -12.48 -9.29 7.32
N GLN A 336 -11.21 -9.44 7.71
CA GLN A 336 -10.13 -9.98 6.88
C GLN A 336 -10.10 -11.52 6.77
N GLY A 337 -11.07 -12.23 7.37
CA GLY A 337 -11.14 -13.69 7.36
C GLY A 337 -10.18 -14.37 8.37
N GLY A 338 -9.56 -13.60 9.26
CA GLY A 338 -8.67 -14.10 10.30
C GLY A 338 -9.40 -14.39 11.63
N LYS A 339 -8.80 -15.28 12.45
CA LYS A 339 -9.24 -15.51 13.83
C LYS A 339 -8.47 -14.60 14.79
N TYR A 340 -9.17 -13.75 15.53
CA TYR A 340 -8.55 -12.91 16.56
C TYR A 340 -8.09 -13.78 17.74
N LYS A 341 -6.78 -14.03 17.84
CA LYS A 341 -6.16 -14.61 19.03
C LYS A 341 -5.93 -13.46 20.01
N GLY A 342 -6.66 -13.45 21.12
CA GLY A 342 -6.56 -12.40 22.16
C GLY A 342 -5.15 -12.30 22.77
N LYS A 343 -4.98 -11.43 23.78
CA LYS A 343 -3.67 -11.13 24.38
C LYS A 343 -3.05 -12.29 25.19
N TRP A 344 -3.73 -13.43 25.31
CA TRP A 344 -3.25 -14.61 26.02
C TRP A 344 -3.72 -15.86 25.29
N GLY A 345 -2.90 -16.38 24.39
CA GLY A 345 -3.05 -17.74 23.87
C GLY A 345 -2.52 -18.76 24.88
N ARG A 346 -3.11 -18.85 26.08
CA ARG A 346 -2.84 -19.97 26.98
C ARG A 346 -3.87 -21.04 26.68
N LYS A 347 -3.45 -22.16 26.09
CA LYS A 347 -4.25 -23.38 26.11
C LYS A 347 -4.55 -23.67 27.58
N THR A 348 -5.81 -23.64 27.98
CA THR A 348 -6.24 -24.21 29.25
C THR A 348 -6.09 -25.71 29.13
N ALA A 349 -4.98 -26.23 29.65
CA ALA A 349 -4.84 -27.64 30.00
C ALA A 349 -5.54 -27.87 31.34
N ASN A 350 -6.24 -29.00 31.42
CA ASN A 350 -6.81 -29.66 32.60
C ASN A 350 -8.08 -29.05 33.23
N ALA A 351 -9.20 -29.73 32.99
CA ALA A 351 -10.12 -30.12 34.04
C ALA A 351 -10.28 -31.64 33.95
N SER A 352 -9.61 -32.33 34.88
CA SER A 352 -9.84 -33.72 35.25
C SER A 352 -11.20 -33.82 35.93
N THR A 353 -12.08 -34.67 35.42
CA THR A 353 -13.17 -35.25 36.19
C THR A 353 -12.99 -36.75 36.21
N THR A 354 -12.67 -37.23 37.40
CA THR A 354 -12.62 -38.63 37.82
C THR A 354 -13.99 -39.29 37.70
N ALA A 355 -13.91 -40.60 37.50
CA ALA A 355 -14.97 -41.57 37.25
C ALA A 355 -16.15 -41.53 38.24
N VAL A 356 -17.31 -41.93 37.73
CA VAL A 356 -18.26 -42.77 38.47
C VAL A 356 -18.55 -43.97 37.58
N ASP A 357 -18.24 -45.13 38.12
CA ASP A 357 -18.44 -46.47 37.59
C ASP A 357 -19.76 -47.00 38.14
N THR A 358 -20.63 -47.51 37.26
CA THR A 358 -21.69 -48.45 37.64
C THR A 358 -21.92 -49.44 36.50
N SER A 359 -21.55 -50.68 36.79
CA SER A 359 -21.71 -51.91 36.05
C SER A 359 -23.16 -52.31 35.76
N ALA A 360 -23.40 -52.85 34.55
CA ALA A 360 -24.26 -53.99 34.20
C ALA A 360 -24.42 -54.02 32.67
N ASP A 361 -24.57 -55.11 31.92
CA ASP A 361 -24.29 -56.53 32.02
C ASP A 361 -24.60 -57.11 30.60
N VAL A 362 -24.23 -58.36 30.33
CA VAL A 362 -24.77 -59.26 29.26
C VAL A 362 -24.19 -59.20 27.81
N HIS A 363 -23.20 -60.07 27.58
CA HIS A 363 -23.19 -61.23 26.65
C HIS A 363 -23.57 -61.13 25.14
N ALA A 364 -22.57 -61.48 24.31
CA ALA A 364 -22.52 -62.61 23.35
C ALA A 364 -23.06 -62.49 21.89
N GLN A 365 -22.20 -62.98 20.95
CA GLN A 365 -22.47 -63.62 19.63
C GLN A 365 -22.94 -62.68 18.48
N ASN A 366 -22.59 -62.80 17.18
CA ASN A 366 -21.99 -63.80 16.28
C ASN A 366 -21.32 -63.04 15.10
N VAL A 367 -20.11 -63.37 14.64
CA VAL A 367 -19.77 -64.29 13.53
C VAL A 367 -20.39 -63.97 12.16
N SER A 368 -19.51 -63.57 11.23
CA SER A 368 -19.49 -63.80 9.76
C SER A 368 -20.62 -63.29 8.87
N LYS A 369 -20.27 -62.49 7.84
CA LYS A 369 -19.92 -63.03 6.51
C LYS A 369 -19.41 -61.93 5.59
N ALA A 370 -18.37 -62.31 4.85
CA ALA A 370 -17.71 -61.55 3.80
C ALA A 370 -18.43 -61.69 2.45
N ALA A 371 -17.92 -60.89 1.49
CA ALA A 371 -18.06 -60.99 0.04
C ALA A 371 -19.44 -60.54 -0.50
N SER A 372 -19.56 -59.80 -1.61
CA SER A 372 -18.66 -59.66 -2.76
C SER A 372 -19.15 -58.50 -3.62
N LEU A 373 -18.20 -57.75 -4.20
CA LEU A 373 -18.39 -56.97 -5.43
C LEU A 373 -18.77 -57.90 -6.60
N PRO A 374 -19.35 -57.36 -7.69
CA PRO A 374 -18.53 -57.21 -8.88
C PRO A 374 -18.72 -55.88 -9.62
N ALA A 375 -17.82 -55.67 -10.59
CA ALA A 375 -17.63 -54.50 -11.42
C ALA A 375 -18.37 -54.60 -12.77
N GLU A 376 -18.32 -53.48 -13.52
CA GLU A 376 -18.75 -53.22 -14.92
C GLU A 376 -20.28 -53.07 -15.10
N VAL A 377 -20.81 -51.98 -15.67
CA VAL A 377 -20.39 -51.15 -16.83
C VAL A 377 -20.45 -49.65 -16.52
#